data_AF-A0A0D3AGL4-F1
#
_entry.id   AF-A0A0D3AGL4-F1
#
_cell.length_a   1.000
_cell.length_b   1.000
_cell.length_c   1.000
_cell.angle_alpha   90.00
_cell.angle_beta   90.00
_cell.angle_gamma   90.00
#
_symmetry.space_group_name_H-M   'P 1'
#
loop_
_entity.id
_entity.type
_entity.pdbx_description
1 polymer ?
#
loop_
_entity_poly.entity_id
_entity_poly.type
_entity_poly.pdbx_seq_one_letter_code
_entity_poly.pdbx_strand_id
1 'polypeptide(L)' 'MMKSGGDTLATAKSFLMNALRLDPRSHDAWMKLGHVAKMQGLSQQAAEFYQAAYELELSAPVQSFI' A
#
# COMPACT_ATOMS: atom_id res chain seq x y z
N MET A 1 24.41 -7.99 13.12
CA MET A 1 23.68 -6.70 13.03
C MET A 1 22.69 -6.77 11.87
N MET A 2 21.39 -6.93 12.12
CA MET A 2 20.34 -6.87 11.10
C MET A 2 19.60 -5.54 11.25
N LYS A 3 20.17 -4.45 10.75
CA LYS A 3 19.51 -3.13 10.74
C LYS A 3 18.92 -2.76 9.37
N SER A 4 19.16 -3.57 8.34
CA SER A 4 18.88 -3.21 6.95
C SER A 4 17.41 -3.32 6.54
N GLY A 5 16.62 -4.14 7.24
CA GLY A 5 15.20 -4.37 6.88
C GLY A 5 14.30 -3.19 7.24
N GLY A 6 14.46 -2.60 8.43
CA GLY A 6 13.61 -1.52 8.92
C GLY A 6 13.72 -0.25 8.08
N ASP A 7 14.95 0.16 7.75
CA ASP A 7 15.21 1.36 6.95
C ASP A 7 14.66 1.24 5.52
N THR A 8 14.75 0.03 4.94
CA THR A 8 14.18 -0.27 3.63
C THR A 8 12.65 -0.19 3.65
N LEU A 9 12.01 -0.70 4.70
CA LEU A 9 10.54 -0.63 4.86
C LEU A 9 10.04 0.80 5.09
N ALA A 10 10.77 1.62 5.86
CA ALA A 10 10.45 3.03 6.07
C ALA A 10 10.56 3.84 4.75
N THR A 11 11.58 3.54 3.96
CA THR A 11 11.78 4.14 2.63
C THR A 11 10.65 3.72 1.68
N ALA A 12 10.31 2.43 1.63
CA ALA A 12 9.20 1.92 0.83
C ALA A 12 7.88 2.59 1.20
N LYS A 13 7.58 2.72 2.51
CA LYS A 13 6.40 3.44 2.99
C LYS A 13 6.36 4.88 2.48
N SER A 14 7.47 5.60 2.54
CA SER A 14 7.56 6.99 2.05
C SER A 14 7.28 7.10 0.55
N PHE A 15 7.85 6.21 -0.26
CA PHE A 15 7.56 6.16 -1.70
C PHE A 15 6.09 5.89 -2.00
N LEU A 16 5.49 4.93 -1.29
CA LEU A 16 4.08 4.59 -1.47
C LEU A 16 3.14 5.71 -1.04
N MET A 17 3.45 6.42 0.06
CA MET A 17 2.69 7.60 0.46
C MET A 17 2.79 8.71 -0.58
N ASN A 18 3.96 8.90 -1.20
CA ASN A 18 4.10 9.84 -2.32
C ASN A 18 3.30 9.40 -3.56
N ALA A 19 3.26 8.09 -3.87
CA ALA A 19 2.42 7.57 -4.94
C ALA A 19 0.93 7.86 -4.69
N LEU A 20 0.47 7.66 -3.46
CA LEU A 20 -0.91 7.98 -3.06
C LEU A 20 -1.23 9.48 -3.06
N ARG A 21 -0.24 10.35 -2.94
CA ARG A 21 -0.44 11.80 -3.14
C ARG A 21 -0.70 12.15 -4.61
N LEU A 22 -0.16 11.37 -5.55
CA LEU A 22 -0.36 11.56 -6.99
C LEU A 22 -1.65 10.89 -7.46
N ASP A 23 -1.89 9.67 -6.99
CA ASP A 23 -3.11 8.90 -7.25
C ASP A 23 -3.64 8.27 -5.94
N PRO A 24 -4.56 8.95 -5.25
CA PRO A 24 -5.18 8.43 -4.03
C PRO A 24 -6.00 7.14 -4.25
N ARG A 25 -6.40 6.86 -5.51
CA ARG A 25 -7.24 5.71 -5.87
C ARG A 25 -6.42 4.51 -6.36
N SER A 26 -5.10 4.59 -6.31
CA SER A 26 -4.22 3.49 -6.70
C SER A 26 -4.34 2.32 -5.70
N HIS A 27 -5.17 1.33 -6.02
CA HIS A 27 -5.31 0.10 -5.23
C HIS A 27 -3.96 -0.62 -5.06
N ASP A 28 -3.11 -0.59 -6.08
CA ASP A 28 -1.75 -1.14 -6.03
C ASP A 28 -0.88 -0.50 -4.93
N ALA A 29 -0.95 0.82 -4.77
CA ALA A 29 -0.19 1.52 -3.74
C ALA A 29 -0.68 1.16 -2.33
N TRP A 30 -2.00 1.04 -2.15
CA TRP A 30 -2.61 0.57 -0.90
C TRP A 30 -2.24 -0.89 -0.59
N MET A 31 -2.26 -1.79 -1.59
CA MET A 31 -1.81 -3.18 -1.42
C MET A 31 -0.35 -3.26 -0.95
N LYS A 32 0.53 -2.48 -1.58
CA LYS A 32 1.95 -2.45 -1.22
C LYS A 32 2.18 -1.85 0.18
N LEU A 33 1.37 -0.88 0.62
CA LEU A 33 1.41 -0.38 2.00
C LEU A 33 0.99 -1.46 3.00
N GLY A 34 -0.01 -2.26 2.66
CA GLY A 34 -0.40 -3.43 3.45
C GLY A 34 0.75 -4.43 3.62
N HIS A 35 1.48 -4.73 2.54
CA HIS A 35 2.67 -5.58 2.61
C HIS A 35 3.76 -4.99 3.52
N VAL A 36 4.05 -3.68 3.40
CA VAL A 36 5.02 -3.00 4.26
C VAL A 36 4.61 -3.07 5.73
N ALA A 37 3.34 -2.78 6.04
CA ALA A 37 2.82 -2.85 7.41
C ALA A 37 2.89 -4.28 7.97
N LYS A 38 2.57 -5.30 7.16
CA LYS A 38 2.70 -6.71 7.54
C LYS A 38 4.15 -7.08 7.86
N MET A 39 5.11 -6.64 7.03
CA MET A 39 6.54 -6.87 7.26
C MET A 39 7.07 -6.14 8.51
N GLN A 40 6.41 -5.06 8.93
CA GLN A 40 6.68 -4.35 10.18
C GLN A 40 5.99 -4.97 11.41
N GLY A 41 5.22 -6.04 11.24
CA GLY A 41 4.44 -6.67 12.32
C GLY A 41 3.15 -5.91 12.69
N LEU A 42 2.77 -4.91 11.91
CA LEU A 42 1.59 -4.08 12.13
C LEU A 42 0.35 -4.70 11.47
N SER A 43 -0.08 -5.86 11.97
CA SER A 43 -1.14 -6.67 11.33
C SER A 43 -2.47 -5.94 11.17
N GLN A 44 -2.87 -5.12 12.15
CA GLN A 44 -4.13 -4.35 12.07
C GLN A 44 -4.08 -3.29 10.96
N GLN A 45 -2.99 -2.52 10.91
CA GLN A 45 -2.78 -1.51 9.88
C GLN A 45 -2.65 -2.15 8.48
N ALA A 46 -2.04 -3.33 8.39
CA ALA A 46 -2.00 -4.07 7.13
C ALA A 46 -3.41 -4.44 6.64
N ALA A 47 -4.29 -4.91 7.53
CA ALA A 47 -5.67 -5.25 7.19
C ALA A 47 -6.45 -4.03 6.67
N GLU A 48 -6.30 -2.87 7.32
CA GLU A 48 -6.90 -1.60 6.87
C GLU A 48 -6.45 -1.21 5.47
N PHE A 49 -5.14 -1.34 5.17
CA PHE A 49 -4.62 -1.03 3.84
C PHE A 49 -5.09 -2.01 2.77
N TYR A 50 -5.19 -3.30 3.07
CA TYR A 50 -5.74 -4.28 2.12
C TYR A 50 -7.23 -4.03 1.86
N GLN A 51 -7.99 -3.67 2.90
CA GLN A 51 -9.40 -3.35 2.76
C GLN A 51 -9.59 -2.12 1.85
N ALA A 52 -8.83 -1.05 2.08
CA ALA A 52 -8.86 0.15 1.24
C ALA A 52 -8.48 -0.18 -0.22
N ALA A 53 -7.47 -1.01 -0.44
CA ALA A 53 -7.09 -1.44 -1.78
C ALA A 53 -8.22 -2.20 -2.49
N TYR A 54 -8.84 -3.14 -1.78
CA TYR A 54 -9.92 -3.96 -2.33
C TYR A 54 -11.16 -3.12 -2.67
N GLU A 55 -11.53 -2.17 -1.81
CA GLU A 55 -12.64 -1.24 -2.09
C GLU A 55 -12.35 -0.34 -3.30
N LEU A 56 -11.11 0.10 -3.47
CA LEU A 56 -10.69 0.91 -4.62
C LEU A 56 -10.67 0.10 -5.92
N GLU A 57 -10.26 -1.17 -5.88
CA GLU A 57 -10.33 -2.08 -7.03
C GLU A 57 -11.78 -2.35 -7.43
N LEU A 58 -12.66 -2.63 -6.47
CA LEU A 58 -14.09 -2.86 -6.73
C LEU A 58 -14.83 -1.61 -7.23
N SER A 59 -14.41 -0.42 -6.78
CA SER A 59 -14.98 0.86 -7.21
C SER A 59 -14.34 1.40 -8.49
N ALA A 60 -13.33 0.72 -9.02
CA ALA A 60 -12.78 1.06 -10.32
C ALA A 60 -13.84 0.74 -11.40
N PRO A 61 -14.06 1.65 -12.37
CA PRO A 61 -15.00 1.37 -13.45
C PRO A 61 -14.56 0.11 -14.19
N VAL A 62 -15.50 -0.83 -14.40
CA VAL A 62 -15.27 -2.12 -15.08
C VAL A 62 -14.77 -1.95 -16.53
N GLN A 63 -14.81 -0.72 -17.07
CA GLN A 63 -14.36 -0.40 -18.41
C GLN A 63 -13.06 0.40 -18.39
N SER A 64 -11.94 -0.31 -18.55
CA SER A 64 -10.78 0.23 -19.26
C SER A 64 -11.18 0.27 -20.75
N PHE A 65 -11.63 1.43 -21.22
CA PHE A 65 -11.78 1.66 -22.64
C PHE A 65 -10.37 1.86 -23.23
N ILE A 66 -9.79 0.75 -23.68
CA ILE A 66 -8.72 0.70 -24.68
C ILE A 66 -9.16 1.37 -25.99
#